data_AF-A0A941GRY2-F1
#
_entry.id   AF-A0A941GRY2-F1
#
_cell.length_a   1.000
_cell.length_b   1.000
_cell.length_c   1.000
_cell.angle_alpha   90.00
_cell.angle_beta   90.00
_cell.angle_gamma   90.00
#
_symmetry.space_group_name_H-M   'P 1'
#
loop_
_entity.id
_entity.type
_entity.pdbx_description
1 polymer ?
#
loop_
_entity_poly.entity_id
_entity_poly.type
_entity_poly.pdbx_seq_one_letter_code
_entity_poly.pdbx_strand_id
1 'polypeptide(L)' 'MISLPITLEQLIMAVQQLPKSDRQQIAKALIEVELQSDLTALIEELYSLPPIEEITDADIIQEIQAVRQQMSQ' A
#
# COMPACT_ATOMS: atom_id res chain seq x y z
N MET A 1 29.50 17.99 -11.28
CA MET A 1 28.33 17.43 -11.99
C MET A 1 27.60 18.58 -12.66
N ILE A 2 27.35 18.50 -13.96
CA ILE A 2 26.58 19.53 -14.68
C ILE A 2 25.11 19.13 -14.55
N SER A 3 24.30 19.95 -13.86
CA SER A 3 22.86 19.73 -13.76
C SER A 3 22.18 20.51 -14.89
N LEU A 4 21.73 19.80 -15.92
CA LEU A 4 20.89 20.41 -16.96
C LEU A 4 19.43 20.38 -16.46
N PRO A 5 18.77 21.52 -16.28
CA PRO A 5 17.35 21.53 -15.96
C PRO A 5 16.57 21.04 -17.18
N ILE A 6 16.05 19.82 -17.11
CA ILE A 6 15.10 19.30 -18.09
C ILE A 6 13.69 19.52 -17.56
N THR A 7 12.76 19.94 -18.42
CA THR A 7 11.35 19.96 -18.07
C THR A 7 10.77 18.55 -18.12
N LEU A 8 9.65 18.34 -17.43
CA LEU A 8 8.93 17.06 -17.50
C LEU A 8 8.52 16.74 -18.94
N GLU A 9 8.09 17.73 -19.73
CA GLU A 9 7.72 17.50 -21.13
C GLU A 9 8.91 17.05 -21.96
N GLN A 10 10.10 17.64 -21.74
CA GLN A 10 11.33 17.23 -22.43
C GLN A 10 11.71 15.79 -22.08
N LEU A 11 11.55 15.40 -20.81
CA LEU A 11 11.77 14.02 -20.38
C LEU A 11 10.78 13.06 -21.05
N ILE A 12 9.48 13.40 -21.06
CA ILE A 12 8.44 12.59 -21.71
C ILE A 12 8.75 12.41 -23.20
N MET A 13 9.10 13.49 -23.90
CA MET A 13 9.47 13.44 -25.31
C MET A 13 10.70 12.56 -25.54
N ALA A 14 11.72 12.66 -24.69
CA ALA A 14 12.91 11.82 -24.78
C ALA A 14 12.57 10.34 -24.60
N VAL A 15 11.75 10.00 -23.60
CA VAL A 15 11.30 8.62 -23.35
C VAL A 15 10.48 8.07 -24.52
N GLN A 16 9.61 8.88 -25.14
CA GLN A 16 8.81 8.45 -26.30
C GLN A 16 9.66 8.07 -27.51
N GLN A 17 10.81 8.72 -27.69
CA GLN A 17 11.74 8.45 -28.79
C GLN A 17 12.59 7.17 -28.60
N LEU A 18 12.62 6.60 -27.39
CA LEU A 18 13.38 5.38 -27.12
C LEU A 18 12.76 4.15 -27.79
N PRO A 19 13.55 3.07 -28.01
CA PRO A 19 13.03 1.77 -28.41
C PRO A 19 11.97 1.24 -27.45
N LYS A 20 11.06 0.38 -27.95
CA LYS A 20 9.97 -0.18 -27.14
C LYS A 20 10.47 -0.93 -25.90
N SER A 21 11.58 -1.66 -26.01
CA SER A 21 12.22 -2.37 -24.89
C SER A 21 12.58 -1.43 -23.75
N ASP A 22 13.15 -0.28 -24.08
CA ASP A 22 13.71 0.66 -23.12
C ASP A 22 12.57 1.43 -22.45
N ARG A 23 11.52 1.78 -23.22
CA ARG A 23 10.28 2.33 -22.66
C ARG A 23 9.62 1.36 -21.67
N GLN A 24 9.63 0.06 -21.95
CA GLN A 24 9.10 -0.95 -21.04
C GLN A 24 9.92 -1.06 -19.75
N GLN A 25 11.25 -0.97 -19.83
CA GLN A 25 12.11 -0.96 -18.65
C GLN A 25 11.87 0.29 -17.79
N ILE A 26 11.73 1.47 -18.41
CA ILE A 26 11.40 2.71 -17.69
C ILE A 26 10.04 2.58 -17.00
N ALA A 27 9.01 2.10 -17.72
CA ALA A 27 7.68 1.89 -17.12
C ALA A 27 7.74 0.93 -15.94
N LYS A 28 8.49 -0.18 -16.07
CA LYS A 28 8.68 -1.16 -15.00
C LYS A 28 9.36 -0.54 -13.78
N ALA A 29 10.44 0.21 -13.98
CA ALA A 29 11.17 0.86 -12.89
C ALA A 29 10.29 1.88 -12.14
N LEU A 30 9.49 2.67 -12.87
CA LEU A 30 8.54 3.60 -12.26
C LEU A 30 7.47 2.87 -11.45
N ILE A 31 6.88 1.79 -11.99
CA ILE A 31 5.89 0.98 -11.28
C ILE A 31 6.49 0.35 -10.01
N GLU A 32 7.71 -0.17 -10.07
CA GLU A 32 8.37 -0.78 -8.91
C GLU A 32 8.60 0.21 -7.77
N VAL A 33 8.97 1.45 -8.09
CA VAL A 33 9.14 2.52 -7.09
C VAL A 33 7.81 2.91 -6.45
N GLU A 34 6.76 3.12 -7.24
CA GLU A 34 5.44 3.48 -6.72
C GLU A 34 4.85 2.34 -5.86
N LEU A 35 4.95 1.09 -6.32
CA LEU A 35 4.49 -0.07 -5.54
C LEU A 35 5.21 -0.20 -4.19
N GLN A 36 6.51 0.09 -4.15
CA GLN A 36 7.27 0.08 -2.90
C GLN A 36 6.81 1.21 -1.96
N SER A 37 6.53 2.39 -2.52
CA SER A 37 5.98 3.52 -1.77
C SER A 37 4.60 3.18 -1.20
N ASP A 38 3.71 2.61 -2.00
CA ASP A 38 2.36 2.19 -1.59
C ASP A 38 2.41 1.13 -0.49
N LEU A 39 3.29 0.12 -0.63
CA LEU A 39 3.47 -0.90 0.39
C LEU A 39 4.00 -0.30 1.70
N THR A 40 4.93 0.65 1.62
CA THR A 40 5.46 1.34 2.80
C THR A 40 4.36 2.13 3.50
N ALA A 41 3.56 2.89 2.76
CA ALA A 41 2.43 3.64 3.29
C ALA A 41 1.38 2.73 3.96
N LEU A 42 1.04 1.60 3.33
CA LEU A 42 0.13 0.61 3.91
C LEU A 42 0.68 0.01 5.21
N ILE A 43 1.98 -0.30 5.25
CA ILE A 43 2.62 -0.81 6.47
C ILE A 43 2.56 0.25 7.58
N GLU A 44 2.88 1.51 7.28
CA GLU A 44 2.79 2.61 8.23
C GLU A 44 1.36 2.81 8.75
N GLU A 45 0.35 2.73 7.88
CA GLU A 45 -1.05 2.78 8.25
C GLU A 45 -1.40 1.66 9.24
N LEU A 46 -1.02 0.41 8.93
CA LEU A 46 -1.28 -0.75 9.79
C LEU A 46 -0.59 -0.63 11.15
N TYR A 47 0.62 -0.09 11.21
CA TYR A 47 1.32 0.16 12.49
C TYR A 47 0.80 1.39 13.24
N SER A 48 0.13 2.31 12.56
CA SER A 48 -0.53 3.46 13.19
C SER A 48 -1.86 3.10 13.85
N LEU A 49 -2.44 1.94 13.51
CA LEU A 49 -3.64 1.46 14.16
C LEU A 49 -3.35 1.22 15.65
N PRO A 50 -4.26 1.65 16.55
CA PRO A 50 -4.13 1.31 17.95
C PRO A 50 -4.10 -0.22 18.08
N PRO A 51 -3.40 -0.77 19.09
CA PRO A 51 -3.52 -2.18 19.42
C PRO A 51 -5.00 -2.53 19.49
N ILE A 52 -5.39 -3.62 18.82
CA ILE A 52 -6.75 -4.14 18.93
C ILE A 52 -7.05 -4.23 20.42
N GLU A 53 -8.18 -3.65 20.86
CA GLU A 53 -8.60 -3.72 22.25
C GLU A 53 -8.45 -5.16 22.72
N GLU A 54 -7.68 -5.34 23.80
CA GLU A 54 -7.43 -6.64 24.37
C GLU A 54 -8.80 -7.25 24.71
N ILE A 55 -9.21 -8.28 23.97
CA ILE A 55 -10.49 -8.97 24.22
C ILE A 55 -10.39 -9.52 25.64
N THR A 56 -11.19 -8.99 26.54
CA THR A 56 -11.16 -9.41 27.93
C THR A 56 -11.91 -10.73 28.09
N ASP A 57 -11.61 -11.47 29.15
CA ASP A 57 -12.38 -12.67 29.51
C ASP A 57 -13.89 -12.35 29.67
N ALA A 58 -14.24 -11.13 30.06
CA ALA A 58 -15.62 -10.68 30.17
C ALA A 58 -16.31 -10.59 28.81
N ASP A 59 -15.63 -10.07 27.79
CA ASP A 59 -16.13 -9.99 26.42
C ASP A 59 -16.37 -11.39 25.84
N ILE A 60 -15.47 -12.33 26.14
CA ILE A 60 -15.59 -13.74 25.73
C ILE A 60 -16.81 -14.39 26.38
N ILE A 61 -17.00 -14.21 27.70
CA ILE A 61 -18.14 -14.78 28.42
C ILE A 61 -19.46 -14.21 27.89
N GLN A 62 -19.50 -12.91 27.61
CA GLN A 62 -20.69 -12.25 27.06
C GLN A 62 -21.08 -12.84 25.70
N GLU A 63 -20.12 -13.05 24.80
CA GLU A 63 -20.37 -13.65 23.49
C GLU A 63 -20.85 -15.10 23.61
N ILE A 64 -20.22 -15.92 24.46
CA ILE A 64 -20.65 -17.31 24.70
C ILE A 64 -22.11 -17.37 25.19
N GLN A 65 -22.51 -16.44 26.06
CA GLN A 65 -23.89 -16.37 26.54
C GLN A 65 -24.85 -15.96 25.44
N ALA A 66 -24.49 -14.96 24.61
CA ALA A 66 -25.31 -14.51 23.49
C ALA A 66 -25.57 -15.64 22.47
N VAL A 67 -24.53 -16.38 22.08
CA VAL A 67 -24.64 -17.51 21.15
C VAL A 67 -25.54 -18.62 21.72
N ARG A 68 -25.39 -18.96 23.01
CA ARG A 68 -26.23 -19.99 23.66
C ARG A 68 -27.70 -19.60 23.71
N GLN A 69 -28.00 -18.31 23.91
CA GLN A 69 -29.37 -17.80 23.91
C GLN A 69 -29.98 -17.83 22.51
N GLN A 70 -29.21 -17.52 21.46
CA GLN A 70 -29.66 -17.64 20.07
C GLN A 70 -29.94 -19.09 19.65
N MET A 71 -29.13 -20.06 20.11
CA MET A 71 -29.35 -21.48 19.81
C MET A 71 -30.49 -22.12 20.61
N SER A 72 -30.95 -21.44 21.67
CA SER A 72 -32.06 -21.90 22.52
C SER A 72 -33.42 -21.33 22.07
N GLN A 73 -33.44 -20.54 20.99
CA GLN A 73 -34.64 -20.12 20.25
C GLN A 73 -34.83 -21.02 19.02
#